data_AF-A0A7Y3MM61-F1
#
_entry.id   AF-A0A7Y3MM61-F1
#
_cell.length_a   1.000
_cell.length_b   1.000
_cell.length_c   1.000
_cell.angle_alpha   90.00
_cell.angle_beta   90.00
_cell.angle_gamma   90.00
#
_symmetry.space_group_name_H-M   'P 1'
#
loop_
_entity.id
_entity.type
_entity.pdbx_description
1 polymer ?
#
loop_
_entity_poly.entity_id
_entity_poly.type
_entity_poly.pdbx_seq_one_letter_code
_entity_poly.pdbx_strand_id
1 'polypeptide(L)'
;MKLTQENIQQLDKRLQVSGIKYLDVRVELIDHLVTEYEAMDNAQDWNLFVKNRLPWCKKVMKDKSKTTHWSYQRSLWKTFFEILKETRVLFGIIFFIGLMFFIRPWLTDGQYFMALILPMLTFLIWQIALMVKNGLGKEKRNSCISAKYLFNIFALPNLILYLLNLLLQLNRDLVLNQFFIIPYVIFGSLLGLAAIRLFKKKRDVVIAEYNKLVQYSL
;
A
#
# COMPACT_ATOMS: atom_id res chain seq x y z
N MET A 1 -14.63 1.18 -38.14
CA MET A 1 -14.95 -0.28 -38.08
C MET A 1 -15.32 -0.63 -36.66
N LYS A 2 -16.26 -1.56 -36.38
CA LYS A 2 -16.55 -1.98 -35.00
C LYS A 2 -15.95 -3.35 -34.69
N LEU A 3 -15.30 -3.50 -33.53
CA LEU A 3 -14.72 -4.77 -33.10
C LEU A 3 -15.79 -5.70 -32.51
N THR A 4 -15.62 -7.01 -32.70
CA THR A 4 -16.48 -8.04 -32.11
C THR A 4 -16.11 -8.31 -30.66
N GLN A 5 -17.02 -8.91 -29.89
CA GLN A 5 -16.72 -9.37 -28.53
C GLN A 5 -15.55 -10.37 -28.49
N GLU A 6 -15.43 -11.23 -29.51
CA GLU A 6 -14.31 -12.17 -29.63
C GLU A 6 -12.95 -11.45 -29.75
N ASN A 7 -12.88 -10.35 -30.52
CA ASN A 7 -11.66 -9.56 -30.64
C ASN A 7 -11.25 -8.95 -29.29
N ILE A 8 -12.22 -8.50 -28.50
CA ILE A 8 -12.02 -7.93 -27.16
C ILE A 8 -11.53 -9.01 -26.19
N GLN A 9 -12.12 -10.19 -26.20
CA GLN A 9 -11.69 -11.32 -25.36
C GLN A 9 -10.28 -11.79 -25.72
N GLN A 10 -9.95 -11.86 -27.02
CA GLN A 10 -8.61 -12.19 -27.49
C GLN A 10 -7.58 -11.15 -27.05
N LEU A 11 -7.94 -9.85 -27.07
CA LEU A 11 -7.10 -8.78 -26.57
C LEU A 11 -6.84 -8.93 -25.07
N ASP A 12 -7.87 -9.14 -24.25
CA ASP A 12 -7.71 -9.33 -22.81
C ASP A 12 -6.73 -10.48 -22.51
N LYS A 13 -6.94 -11.64 -23.16
CA LYS A 13 -6.04 -12.80 -23.03
C LYS A 13 -4.61 -12.46 -23.45
N ARG A 14 -4.43 -11.71 -24.53
CA ARG A 14 -3.11 -11.29 -25.02
C ARG A 14 -2.41 -10.33 -24.06
N LEU A 15 -3.13 -9.40 -23.45
CA LEU A 15 -2.61 -8.50 -22.42
C LEU A 15 -2.18 -9.29 -21.17
N GLN A 16 -2.99 -10.26 -20.74
CA GLN A 16 -2.67 -11.16 -19.62
C GLN A 16 -1.35 -11.93 -19.86
N VAL A 17 -1.24 -12.63 -21.00
CA VAL A 17 -0.03 -13.39 -21.37
C VAL A 17 1.19 -12.48 -21.50
N SER A 18 0.99 -11.24 -21.91
CA SER A 18 2.06 -10.23 -22.02
C SER A 18 2.52 -9.66 -20.67
N GLY A 19 1.93 -10.10 -19.56
CA GLY A 19 2.31 -9.71 -18.20
C GLY A 19 1.48 -8.56 -17.61
N ILE A 20 0.41 -8.11 -18.29
CA ILE A 20 -0.50 -7.08 -17.79
C ILE A 20 -1.60 -7.77 -16.98
N LYS A 21 -1.30 -8.03 -15.71
CA LYS A 21 -2.10 -8.94 -14.86
C LYS A 21 -3.25 -8.27 -14.13
N TYR A 22 -3.29 -6.93 -14.07
CA TYR A 22 -4.27 -6.22 -13.26
C TYR A 22 -5.51 -5.84 -14.08
N LEU A 23 -6.68 -6.24 -13.59
CA LEU A 23 -7.98 -6.03 -14.22
C LEU A 23 -8.31 -4.54 -14.41
N ASP A 24 -8.02 -3.71 -13.40
CA ASP A 24 -8.21 -2.26 -13.42
C ASP A 24 -7.34 -1.53 -14.45
N VAL A 25 -6.26 -2.17 -14.93
CA VAL A 25 -5.44 -1.69 -16.03
C VAL A 25 -5.90 -2.28 -17.35
N ARG A 26 -6.21 -3.58 -17.37
CA ARG A 26 -6.65 -4.24 -18.61
C ARG A 26 -7.92 -3.63 -19.17
N VAL A 27 -8.92 -3.38 -18.32
CA VAL A 27 -10.18 -2.75 -18.76
C VAL A 27 -9.93 -1.37 -19.39
N GLU A 28 -9.11 -0.52 -18.77
CA GLU A 28 -8.75 0.79 -19.32
C GLU A 28 -7.95 0.69 -20.63
N LEU A 29 -7.00 -0.25 -20.71
CA LEU A 29 -6.23 -0.47 -21.93
C LEU A 29 -7.09 -1.01 -23.06
N ILE A 30 -8.04 -1.91 -22.77
CA ILE A 30 -8.96 -2.44 -23.77
C ILE A 30 -9.82 -1.32 -24.32
N ASP A 31 -10.44 -0.51 -23.46
CA ASP A 31 -11.26 0.63 -23.86
C ASP A 31 -10.49 1.61 -24.76
N HIS A 32 -9.26 1.95 -24.36
CA HIS A 32 -8.40 2.84 -25.13
C HIS A 32 -7.98 2.22 -26.47
N LEU A 33 -7.57 0.95 -26.50
CA LEU A 33 -7.11 0.29 -27.72
C LEU A 33 -8.24 0.04 -28.72
N VAL A 34 -9.44 -0.30 -28.23
CA VAL A 34 -10.64 -0.45 -29.06
C VAL A 34 -11.00 0.89 -29.65
N THR A 35 -11.16 1.93 -28.83
CA THR A 35 -11.53 3.28 -29.32
C THR A 35 -10.51 3.81 -30.33
N GLU A 36 -9.22 3.63 -30.05
CA GLU A 36 -8.15 4.07 -30.96
C GLU A 36 -8.21 3.32 -32.30
N TYR A 37 -8.39 2.00 -32.27
CA TYR A 37 -8.47 1.20 -33.50
C TYR A 37 -9.73 1.50 -34.31
N GLU A 38 -10.88 1.65 -33.66
CA GLU A 38 -12.15 1.97 -34.34
C GLU A 38 -12.14 3.36 -35.00
N ALA A 39 -11.34 4.28 -34.47
CA ALA A 39 -11.11 5.62 -35.00
C ALA A 39 -10.05 5.69 -36.12
N MET A 40 -9.33 4.59 -36.40
CA MET A 40 -8.40 4.56 -37.53
C MET A 40 -9.16 4.40 -38.85
N ASP A 41 -8.95 5.34 -39.78
CA ASP A 41 -9.51 5.27 -41.14
C ASP A 41 -8.81 4.22 -42.02
N ASN A 42 -7.59 3.79 -41.66
CA ASN A 42 -6.83 2.80 -42.41
C ASN A 42 -7.02 1.39 -41.87
N ALA A 43 -7.24 0.43 -42.77
CA ALA A 43 -7.36 -1.00 -42.50
C ALA A 43 -6.01 -1.65 -42.11
N GLN A 44 -5.40 -1.19 -41.01
CA GLN A 44 -4.29 -1.90 -40.41
C GLN A 44 -4.81 -3.20 -39.78
N ASP A 45 -4.10 -4.31 -40.00
CA ASP A 45 -4.41 -5.58 -39.35
C ASP A 45 -4.44 -5.42 -37.81
N TRP A 46 -5.54 -5.89 -37.20
CA TRP A 46 -5.78 -5.81 -35.76
C TRP A 46 -4.65 -6.44 -34.94
N ASN A 47 -4.14 -7.60 -35.37
CA ASN A 47 -3.12 -8.33 -34.62
C ASN A 47 -1.79 -7.59 -34.63
N LEU A 48 -1.45 -6.95 -35.74
CA LEU A 48 -0.27 -6.09 -35.88
C LEU A 48 -0.42 -4.81 -35.06
N PHE A 49 -1.57 -4.15 -35.10
CA PHE A 49 -1.88 -2.98 -34.27
C PHE A 49 -1.65 -3.28 -32.78
N VAL A 50 -2.28 -4.34 -32.27
CA VAL A 50 -2.13 -4.74 -30.86
C VAL A 50 -0.68 -5.06 -30.54
N LYS A 51 0.04 -5.79 -31.41
CA LYS A 51 1.47 -6.12 -31.21
C LYS A 51 2.31 -4.87 -31.00
N ASN A 52 2.09 -3.86 -31.84
CA ASN A 52 2.85 -2.61 -31.82
C ASN A 52 2.52 -1.74 -30.60
N ARG A 53 1.30 -1.87 -30.06
CA ARG A 53 0.86 -1.15 -28.85
C ARG A 53 1.24 -1.84 -27.54
N LEU A 54 1.65 -3.11 -27.54
CA LEU A 54 2.04 -3.83 -26.32
C LEU A 54 3.15 -3.13 -25.49
N PRO A 55 4.23 -2.58 -26.08
CA PRO A 55 5.23 -1.85 -25.30
C PRO A 55 4.65 -0.61 -24.60
N TRP A 56 3.75 0.12 -25.27
CA TRP A 56 3.04 1.25 -24.69
C TRP A 56 2.12 0.79 -23.55
N CYS A 57 1.37 -0.29 -23.73
CA CYS A 57 0.52 -0.87 -22.68
C CYS A 57 1.31 -1.22 -21.40
N LYS A 58 2.50 -1.81 -21.57
CA LYS A 58 3.41 -2.11 -20.44
C LYS A 58 3.88 -0.84 -19.75
N LYS A 59 4.18 0.22 -20.52
CA LYS A 59 4.55 1.53 -19.97
C LYS A 59 3.41 2.12 -19.16
N VAL A 60 2.19 2.17 -19.72
CA VAL A 60 0.98 2.67 -19.02
C VAL A 60 0.74 1.91 -17.71
N MET A 61 0.82 0.58 -17.73
CA MET A 61 0.71 -0.23 -16.51
C MET A 61 1.77 0.17 -15.47
N LYS A 62 3.04 0.30 -15.88
CA LYS A 62 4.14 0.67 -14.98
C LYS A 62 3.95 2.07 -14.40
N ASP A 63 3.52 3.02 -15.22
CA ASP A 63 3.28 4.40 -14.83
C ASP A 63 2.09 4.49 -13.86
N LYS A 64 0.97 3.81 -14.14
CA LYS A 64 -0.19 3.70 -13.23
C LYS A 64 0.18 3.03 -11.91
N SER A 65 0.99 1.97 -11.96
CA SER A 65 1.54 1.29 -10.77
C SER A 65 2.36 2.24 -9.90
N LYS A 66 3.27 3.01 -10.51
CA LYS A 66 4.12 3.99 -9.82
C LYS A 66 3.29 5.14 -9.24
N THR A 67 2.38 5.70 -10.03
CA THR A 67 1.50 6.80 -9.59
C THR A 67 0.61 6.37 -8.43
N THR A 68 0.02 5.17 -8.48
CA THR A 68 -0.81 4.63 -7.40
C THR A 68 0.01 4.41 -6.13
N HIS A 69 1.21 3.84 -6.25
CA HIS A 69 2.13 3.69 -5.14
C HIS A 69 2.42 5.02 -4.43
N TRP A 70 2.88 6.02 -5.18
CA TRP A 70 3.24 7.33 -4.63
C TRP A 70 2.03 8.10 -4.09
N SER A 71 0.87 7.96 -4.72
CA SER A 71 -0.39 8.53 -4.22
C SER A 71 -0.74 7.99 -2.83
N TYR A 72 -0.60 6.68 -2.62
CA TYR A 72 -0.85 6.08 -1.31
C TYR A 72 0.23 6.40 -0.29
N GLN A 73 1.51 6.45 -0.68
CA GLN A 73 2.58 6.92 0.22
C GLN A 73 2.35 8.37 0.66
N ARG A 74 2.00 9.27 -0.26
CA ARG A 74 1.65 10.66 0.09
C ARG A 74 0.43 10.72 1.01
N SER A 75 -0.58 9.88 0.75
CA SER A 75 -1.78 9.79 1.60
C SER A 75 -1.46 9.27 3.01
N LEU A 76 -0.51 8.35 3.12
CA LEU A 76 -0.03 7.82 4.40
C LEU A 76 0.60 8.93 5.24
N TRP A 77 1.54 9.68 4.65
CA TRP A 77 2.17 10.82 5.30
C TRP A 77 1.17 11.92 5.68
N LYS A 78 0.21 12.22 4.80
CA LYS A 78 -0.86 13.15 5.13
C LYS A 78 -1.66 12.69 6.35
N THR A 79 -2.06 11.42 6.38
CA THR A 79 -2.79 10.83 7.51
C THR A 79 -1.95 10.84 8.80
N PHE A 80 -0.64 10.59 8.68
CA PHE A 80 0.30 10.67 9.80
C PHE A 80 0.37 12.07 10.41
N PHE A 81 0.50 13.11 9.58
CA PHE A 81 0.52 14.50 10.07
C PHE A 81 -0.86 14.96 10.59
N GLU A 82 -1.96 14.42 10.06
CA GLU A 82 -3.30 14.66 10.60
C GLU A 82 -3.43 14.07 12.01
N ILE A 83 -2.96 12.84 12.23
CA ILE A 83 -2.94 12.19 13.55
C ILE A 83 -2.13 13.01 14.56
N LEU A 84 -0.96 13.52 14.16
CA LEU A 84 -0.10 14.32 15.03
C LEU A 84 -0.76 15.64 15.48
N LYS A 85 -1.75 16.14 14.74
CA LYS A 85 -2.51 17.35 15.12
C LYS A 85 -3.65 17.05 16.08
N GLU A 86 -4.00 15.79 16.30
CA GLU A 86 -5.10 15.43 17.20
C GLU A 86 -4.67 15.62 18.65
N THR A 87 -5.36 16.50 19.37
CA THR A 87 -5.07 16.84 20.77
C THR A 87 -5.00 15.61 21.68
N ARG A 88 -5.90 14.63 21.47
CA ARG A 88 -5.92 13.36 22.22
C ARG A 88 -4.64 12.54 22.01
N VAL A 89 -4.11 12.54 20.78
CA VAL A 89 -2.88 11.83 20.44
C VAL A 89 -1.67 12.55 21.05
N LEU A 90 -1.65 13.88 20.99
CA LEU A 90 -0.60 14.69 21.64
C LEU A 90 -0.57 14.47 23.15
N PHE A 91 -1.72 14.48 23.82
CA PHE A 91 -1.79 14.13 25.25
C PHE A 91 -1.28 12.71 25.52
N GLY A 92 -1.67 11.73 24.69
CA GLY A 92 -1.17 10.37 24.78
C GLY A 92 0.35 10.26 24.61
N ILE A 93 0.92 11.03 23.68
CA ILE A 93 2.38 11.10 23.44
C ILE A 93 3.08 11.69 24.67
N ILE A 94 2.62 12.85 25.17
CA ILE A 94 3.23 13.52 26.33
C ILE A 94 3.14 12.61 27.56
N PHE A 95 1.98 11.99 27.79
CA PHE A 95 1.79 11.04 28.88
C PHE A 95 2.72 9.83 28.75
N PHE A 96 2.83 9.24 27.56
CA PHE A 96 3.72 8.11 27.30
C PHE A 96 5.19 8.47 27.55
N ILE A 97 5.64 9.63 27.05
CA ILE A 97 6.99 10.15 27.32
C ILE A 97 7.21 10.28 28.83
N GLY A 98 6.33 11.00 29.53
CA GLY A 98 6.43 11.20 30.97
C GLY A 98 6.48 9.87 31.75
N LEU A 99 5.62 8.92 31.38
CA LEU A 99 5.59 7.59 31.97
C LEU A 99 6.91 6.84 31.75
N MET A 100 7.46 6.85 30.54
CA MET A 100 8.72 6.16 30.23
C MET A 100 9.91 6.76 30.99
N PHE A 101 9.98 8.09 31.10
CA PHE A 101 10.99 8.75 31.92
C PHE A 101 10.82 8.44 33.41
N PHE A 102 9.58 8.37 33.90
CA PHE A 102 9.28 8.07 35.30
C PHE A 102 9.69 6.66 35.71
N ILE A 103 9.40 5.65 34.88
CA ILE A 103 9.72 4.24 35.19
C ILE A 103 11.20 3.88 34.96
N ARG A 104 11.95 4.70 34.21
CA ARG A 104 13.34 4.39 33.81
C ARG A 104 14.26 4.02 34.99
N PRO A 105 14.28 4.74 36.13
CA PRO A 105 15.14 4.39 37.27
C PRO A 105 14.82 3.04 37.92
N TRP A 106 13.63 2.51 37.68
CA TRP A 106 13.09 1.31 38.32
C TRP A 106 13.34 0.03 37.50
N LEU A 107 13.88 0.18 36.28
CA LEU A 107 14.04 -0.91 35.32
C LEU A 107 15.50 -1.05 34.89
N THR A 108 15.95 -2.29 34.74
CA THR A 108 17.20 -2.59 34.01
C THR A 108 17.07 -2.20 32.54
N ASP A 109 18.19 -2.03 31.83
CA ASP A 109 18.18 -1.68 30.40
C ASP A 109 17.38 -2.64 29.53
N GLY A 110 17.50 -3.95 29.80
CA GLY A 110 16.74 -4.95 29.08
C GLY A 110 15.22 -4.85 29.34
N GLN A 111 14.82 -4.67 30.59
CA GLN A 111 13.41 -4.50 30.95
C GLN A 111 12.84 -3.21 30.37
N TYR A 112 13.59 -2.11 30.42
CA TYR A 112 13.18 -0.82 29.86
C TYR A 112 13.02 -0.88 28.34
N PHE A 113 13.97 -1.49 27.64
CA PHE A 113 13.88 -1.72 26.20
C PHE A 113 12.65 -2.55 25.84
N MET A 114 12.39 -3.63 26.57
CA MET A 114 11.19 -4.46 26.37
C MET A 114 9.90 -3.69 26.66
N ALA A 115 9.86 -2.85 27.69
CA ALA A 115 8.71 -2.01 28.02
C ALA A 115 8.38 -1.00 26.89
N LEU A 116 9.39 -0.54 26.15
CA LEU A 116 9.22 0.35 24.99
C LEU A 116 8.78 -0.40 23.73
N ILE A 117 9.35 -1.57 23.47
CA ILE A 117 9.10 -2.31 22.22
C ILE A 117 7.80 -3.12 22.27
N LEU A 118 7.40 -3.64 23.43
CA LEU A 118 6.21 -4.49 23.56
C LEU A 118 4.91 -3.78 23.12
N PRO A 119 4.63 -2.52 23.49
CA PRO A 119 3.50 -1.76 22.94
C PRO A 119 3.54 -1.64 21.41
N MET A 120 4.72 -1.45 20.81
CA MET A 120 4.86 -1.38 19.36
C MET A 120 4.59 -2.73 18.70
N LEU A 121 5.11 -3.83 19.27
CA LEU A 121 4.88 -5.18 18.75
C LEU A 121 3.41 -5.59 18.84
N THR A 122 2.75 -5.34 19.97
CA THR A 122 1.31 -5.62 20.13
C THR A 122 0.48 -4.85 19.11
N PHE A 123 0.85 -3.60 18.83
CA PHE A 123 0.22 -2.79 17.80
C PHE A 123 0.41 -3.37 16.40
N LEU A 124 1.61 -3.85 16.06
CA LEU A 124 1.90 -4.46 14.76
C LEU A 124 1.20 -5.83 14.59
N ILE A 125 1.14 -6.63 15.65
CA ILE A 125 0.36 -7.88 15.65
C ILE A 125 -1.12 -7.56 15.41
N TRP A 126 -1.67 -6.55 16.09
CA TRP A 126 -3.04 -6.11 15.87
C TRP A 126 -3.27 -5.61 14.44
N GLN A 127 -2.33 -4.86 13.88
CA GLN A 127 -2.35 -4.42 12.48
C GLN A 127 -2.44 -5.62 11.52
N ILE A 128 -1.57 -6.63 11.70
CA ILE A 128 -1.57 -7.84 10.89
C ILE A 128 -2.90 -8.60 11.06
N ALA A 129 -3.40 -8.74 12.29
CA ALA A 129 -4.67 -9.39 12.55
C ALA A 129 -5.85 -8.68 11.85
N LEU A 130 -5.87 -7.34 11.85
CA LEU A 130 -6.84 -6.55 11.10
C LEU A 130 -6.71 -6.76 9.59
N MET A 131 -5.48 -6.88 9.07
CA MET A 131 -5.27 -7.19 7.66
C MET A 131 -5.73 -8.58 7.27
N VAL A 132 -5.60 -9.58 8.17
CA VAL A 132 -6.09 -10.94 7.91
C VAL A 132 -7.61 -10.98 7.98
N LYS A 133 -8.22 -10.39 9.02
CA LYS A 133 -9.66 -10.42 9.24
C LYS A 133 -10.44 -9.53 8.27
N ASN A 134 -9.97 -8.30 8.08
CA ASN A 134 -10.62 -7.28 7.25
C ASN A 134 -9.87 -7.05 5.93
N GLY A 135 -9.00 -7.97 5.53
CA GLY A 135 -8.22 -7.87 4.32
C GLY A 135 -9.06 -7.80 3.05
N LEU A 136 -8.38 -7.46 1.95
CA LEU A 136 -8.88 -7.78 0.62
C LEU A 136 -8.47 -9.23 0.35
N GLY A 137 -9.43 -10.07 -0.04
CA GLY A 137 -9.15 -11.47 -0.41
C GLY A 137 -8.01 -11.56 -1.42
N LYS A 138 -7.26 -12.68 -1.40
CA LYS A 138 -6.07 -12.90 -2.24
C LYS A 138 -6.32 -12.58 -3.71
N GLU A 139 -7.50 -12.93 -4.20
CA GLU A 139 -7.98 -12.62 -5.55
C GLU A 139 -8.02 -11.11 -5.80
N LYS A 140 -8.82 -10.35 -5.06
CA LYS A 140 -8.93 -8.88 -5.18
C LYS A 140 -7.57 -8.18 -5.12
N ARG A 141 -6.72 -8.61 -4.19
CA ARG A 141 -5.37 -8.06 -4.00
C ARG A 141 -4.48 -8.27 -5.22
N ASN A 142 -4.55 -9.44 -5.85
CA ASN A 142 -3.70 -9.77 -6.98
C ASN A 142 -4.28 -9.23 -8.31
N SER A 143 -5.58 -9.00 -8.36
CA SER A 143 -6.28 -8.56 -9.56
C SER A 143 -6.31 -7.04 -9.75
N CYS A 144 -6.08 -6.22 -8.72
CA CYS A 144 -6.08 -4.75 -8.86
C CYS A 144 -4.79 -4.10 -8.37
N ILE A 145 -4.27 -3.12 -9.12
CA ILE A 145 -3.13 -2.30 -8.70
C ILE A 145 -3.43 -1.58 -7.39
N SER A 146 -4.60 -0.93 -7.31
CA SER A 146 -5.05 -0.22 -6.11
C SER A 146 -5.10 -1.15 -4.89
N ALA A 147 -5.66 -2.34 -5.03
CA ALA A 147 -5.72 -3.31 -3.94
C ALA A 147 -4.33 -3.76 -3.46
N LYS A 148 -3.41 -4.04 -4.40
CA LYS A 148 -2.04 -4.41 -4.09
C LYS A 148 -1.29 -3.31 -3.34
N TYR A 149 -1.35 -2.08 -3.84
CA TYR A 149 -0.63 -0.97 -3.21
C TYR A 149 -1.25 -0.52 -1.90
N LEU A 150 -2.57 -0.71 -1.73
CA LEU A 150 -3.22 -0.45 -0.45
C LEU A 150 -2.70 -1.41 0.63
N PHE A 151 -2.38 -2.65 0.28
CA PHE A 151 -1.69 -3.58 1.19
C PHE A 151 -0.24 -3.15 1.46
N ASN A 152 0.46 -2.64 0.45
CA ASN A 152 1.86 -2.24 0.59
C ASN A 152 2.09 -1.05 1.53
N ILE A 153 1.07 -0.26 1.88
CA ILE A 153 1.23 0.84 2.84
C ILE A 153 1.72 0.35 4.22
N PHE A 154 1.40 -0.90 4.56
CA PHE A 154 1.82 -1.52 5.81
C PHE A 154 3.28 -2.00 5.83
N ALA A 155 3.95 -2.02 4.67
CA ALA A 155 5.37 -2.35 4.61
C ALA A 155 6.21 -1.28 5.33
N LEU A 156 5.84 0.00 5.23
CA LEU A 156 6.62 1.10 5.79
C LEU A 156 6.70 1.07 7.34
N PRO A 157 5.59 0.88 8.08
CA PRO A 157 5.66 0.61 9.52
C PRO A 157 6.54 -0.60 9.90
N ASN A 158 6.49 -1.68 9.11
CA ASN A 158 7.28 -2.87 9.38
C ASN A 158 8.78 -2.65 9.12
N LEU A 159 9.15 -1.79 8.15
CA LEU A 159 10.54 -1.41 7.90
C LEU A 159 11.19 -0.73 9.11
N ILE A 160 10.40 -0.07 9.97
CA ILE A 160 10.90 0.52 11.21
C ILE A 160 11.41 -0.60 12.14
N LEU A 161 10.69 -1.71 12.32
CA LEU A 161 11.23 -2.84 13.10
C LEU A 161 12.56 -3.37 12.54
N TYR A 162 12.64 -3.55 11.22
CA TYR A 162 13.87 -4.06 10.59
C TYR A 162 15.04 -3.08 10.77
N LEU A 163 14.77 -1.77 10.66
CA LEU A 163 15.76 -0.74 10.89
C LEU A 163 16.24 -0.73 12.35
N LEU A 164 15.36 -0.97 13.32
CA LEU A 164 15.73 -1.05 14.73
C LEU A 164 16.74 -2.18 14.98
N ASN A 165 16.49 -3.36 14.40
CA ASN A 165 17.41 -4.49 14.51
C ASN A 165 18.78 -4.18 13.88
N LEU A 166 18.81 -3.51 12.73
CA LEU A 166 20.05 -3.06 12.11
C LEU A 166 20.79 -2.05 12.99
N LEU A 167 20.08 -1.07 13.55
CA LEU A 167 20.67 -0.06 14.44
C LEU A 167 21.23 -0.68 15.72
N LEU A 168 20.57 -1.69 16.28
CA LEU A 168 21.06 -2.44 17.44
C LEU A 168 22.40 -3.13 17.15
N GLN A 169 22.58 -3.66 15.94
CA GLN A 169 23.83 -4.30 15.53
C GLN A 169 24.95 -3.30 15.30
N LEU A 170 24.63 -2.10 14.78
CA LEU A 170 25.61 -1.07 14.45
C LEU A 170 26.04 -0.24 15.66
N ASN A 171 25.08 0.16 16.51
CA ASN A 171 25.34 1.02 17.66
C ASN A 171 24.29 0.81 18.75
N ARG A 172 24.58 -0.14 19.64
CA ARG A 172 23.69 -0.50 20.75
C ARG A 172 23.47 0.67 21.70
N ASP A 173 24.49 1.46 22.00
CA ASP A 173 24.40 2.55 22.98
C ASP A 173 23.49 3.67 22.49
N LEU A 174 23.53 3.96 21.18
CA LEU A 174 22.58 4.87 20.55
C LEU A 174 21.13 4.38 20.71
N VAL A 175 20.88 3.09 20.47
CA VAL A 175 19.53 2.53 20.57
C VAL A 175 19.05 2.47 22.01
N LEU A 176 19.92 2.21 22.98
CA LEU A 176 19.55 2.21 24.40
C LEU A 176 19.37 3.62 24.98
N ASN A 177 19.81 4.66 24.27
CA ASN A 177 19.58 6.03 24.67
C ASN A 177 18.09 6.37 24.63
N GLN A 178 17.52 6.72 25.79
CA GLN A 178 16.10 7.08 25.95
C GLN A 178 15.66 8.23 25.03
N PHE A 179 16.54 9.18 24.72
CA PHE A 179 16.26 10.29 23.81
C PHE A 179 16.15 9.85 22.35
N PHE A 180 16.70 8.69 22.00
CA PHE A 180 16.58 8.10 20.67
C PHE A 180 15.39 7.14 20.58
N ILE A 181 15.32 6.15 21.49
CA ILE A 181 14.34 5.06 21.38
C ILE A 181 12.90 5.49 21.62
N ILE A 182 12.66 6.47 22.50
CA ILE A 182 11.30 6.95 22.78
C ILE A 182 10.70 7.62 21.52
N PRO A 183 11.33 8.65 20.90
CA PRO A 183 10.83 9.21 19.65
C PRO A 183 10.72 8.17 18.53
N TYR A 184 11.66 7.23 18.46
CA TYR A 184 11.65 6.17 17.47
C TYR A 184 10.41 5.27 17.56
N VAL A 185 10.09 4.78 18.76
CA VAL A 185 8.90 3.95 19.02
C VAL A 185 7.63 4.75 18.76
N ILE A 186 7.54 5.99 19.24
CA ILE A 186 6.38 6.86 18.99
C ILE A 186 6.16 7.03 17.49
N PHE A 187 7.22 7.36 16.74
CA PHE A 187 7.15 7.53 15.30
C PHE A 187 6.66 6.26 14.60
N GLY A 188 7.19 5.09 14.96
CA GLY A 188 6.77 3.80 14.43
C GLY A 188 5.30 3.47 14.71
N SER A 189 4.87 3.64 15.95
CA SER A 189 3.48 3.42 16.36
C SER A 189 2.50 4.35 15.64
N LEU A 190 2.84 5.64 15.51
CA LEU A 190 2.00 6.61 14.80
C LEU A 190 1.91 6.31 13.31
N LEU A 191 3.00 5.85 12.69
CA LEU A 191 3.00 5.45 11.28
C LEU A 191 2.15 4.19 11.06
N GLY A 192 2.22 3.22 11.97
CA GLY A 192 1.31 2.07 11.97
C GLY A 192 -0.16 2.50 12.08
N LEU A 193 -0.47 3.42 12.99
CA LEU A 193 -1.82 3.95 13.15
C LEU A 193 -2.32 4.68 11.89
N ALA A 194 -1.45 5.47 11.26
CA ALA A 194 -1.74 6.14 9.99
C ALA A 194 -2.06 5.12 8.89
N ALA A 195 -1.29 4.03 8.80
CA ALA A 195 -1.52 2.97 7.84
C ALA A 195 -2.87 2.29 8.06
N ILE A 196 -3.24 1.96 9.31
CA ILE A 196 -4.54 1.36 9.63
C ILE A 196 -5.70 2.29 9.25
N ARG A 197 -5.61 3.58 9.59
CA ARG A 197 -6.66 4.56 9.28
C ARG A 197 -6.81 4.74 7.77
N LEU A 198 -5.70 4.88 7.05
CA LEU A 198 -5.72 4.99 5.59
C LEU A 198 -6.29 3.73 4.94
N PHE A 199 -5.91 2.55 5.43
CA PHE A 199 -6.44 1.27 4.95
C PHE A 199 -7.96 1.23 5.06
N LYS A 200 -8.51 1.51 6.26
CA LYS A 200 -9.96 1.54 6.48
C LYS A 200 -10.66 2.53 5.54
N LYS A 201 -10.11 3.74 5.38
CA LYS A 201 -10.70 4.78 4.53
C LYS A 201 -10.75 4.41 3.04
N LYS A 202 -9.72 3.72 2.54
CA LYS A 202 -9.57 3.42 1.10
C LYS A 202 -10.08 2.05 0.71
N ARG A 203 -10.19 1.11 1.66
CA ARG A 203 -10.60 -0.28 1.41
C ARG A 203 -11.94 -0.35 0.69
N ASP A 204 -12.96 0.32 1.20
CA ASP A 204 -14.32 0.18 0.68
C ASP A 204 -14.44 0.74 -0.74
N VAL A 205 -13.72 1.81 -1.04
CA VAL A 205 -13.60 2.38 -2.39
C VAL A 205 -12.98 1.36 -3.35
N VAL A 206 -11.86 0.73 -2.96
CA VAL A 206 -11.19 -0.28 -3.78
C VAL A 206 -12.06 -1.52 -3.99
N ILE A 207 -12.82 -1.94 -2.97
CA ILE A 207 -13.78 -3.05 -3.10
C ILE A 207 -14.88 -2.70 -4.09
N ALA A 208 -15.44 -1.49 -4.00
CA ALA A 208 -16.49 -1.02 -4.90
C ALA A 208 -15.99 -0.93 -6.35
N GLU A 209 -14.80 -0.38 -6.57
CA GLU A 209 -14.15 -0.33 -7.89
C GLU A 209 -13.94 -1.73 -8.47
N TYR A 210 -13.38 -2.66 -7.68
CA TYR A 210 -13.18 -4.04 -8.12
C TYR A 210 -14.50 -4.72 -8.51
N ASN A 211 -15.54 -4.60 -7.67
CA ASN A 211 -16.82 -5.24 -7.95
C ASN A 211 -17.46 -4.70 -9.25
N LYS A 212 -17.34 -3.40 -9.53
CA LYS A 212 -17.77 -2.81 -10.81
C LYS A 212 -17.00 -3.39 -11.98
N LEU A 213 -15.67 -3.46 -11.89
CA LEU A 213 -14.82 -3.99 -12.96
C LEU A 213 -15.13 -5.45 -13.28
N VAL A 214 -15.43 -6.26 -12.26
CA VAL A 214 -15.82 -7.66 -12.46
C VAL A 214 -17.14 -7.76 -13.24
N GLN A 215 -18.12 -6.90 -12.95
CA GLN A 215 -19.39 -6.86 -13.67
C GLN A 215 -19.24 -6.47 -15.15
N TYR A 216 -18.28 -5.62 -15.49
CA TYR A 216 -18.00 -5.24 -16.89
C TYR A 216 -17.11 -6.24 -17.64
N SER A 217 -16.49 -7.19 -16.93
CA SER A 217 -15.59 -8.20 -17.51
C SER A 217 -16.24 -9.55 -17.81
N LEU A 218 -17.51 -9.72 -17.39
CA LEU A 218 -18.39 -10.85 -17.69
C LEU A 218 -19.36 -10.46 -18.80
#